data_AF-A0A182SK19-F1
#
_entry.id   AF-A0A182SK19-F1
#
_cell.length_a   1.000
_cell.length_b   1.000
_cell.length_c   1.000
_cell.angle_alpha   90.00
_cell.angle_beta   90.00
_cell.angle_gamma   90.00
#
_symmetry.space_group_name_H-M   'P 1'
#
loop_
_entity.id
_entity.type
_entity.pdbx_description
1 polymer ?
#
loop_
_entity_poly.entity_id
_entity_poly.type
_entity_poly.pdbx_seq_one_letter_code
_entity_poly.pdbx_strand_id
1 'polypeptide(L)'
;RISHSRDFRVDKIILSHNQGVYLYNSTLAILSIHHQSMYIFSIADGTFFPERTIGRFCSGEDERYYTSAFMTERGGSAPPPPRAFREPTINSLKHRILVFLFRQAKAQVDRGEDGLALRKFYRRFDEYKDLRMWKMQLLDDDLLLIKYAHEDVVTLKAHEPNSQYSMFVVYHIWDMQIISVYSNQSTQLLELYENFCDSFRNASHNHRTPFTCSPSNNLYSRLLHTRFKQTIIGARGGSEVEATKRILAQLPISAQSYTSSPYLDLGLFSYDDKWVSAMERPKACAEFPIRFYARDSGLLKFRIYAGMGHQIMPHPGLRRLVAFIFHPTEPFAISVQRINTDYIANFHLRHVPSMKRKHVWPPKT
;
A
#
# COMPACT_ATOMS: atom_id res chain seq x y z
N ARG A 1 -18.25 20.74 10.85
CA ARG A 1 -18.69 21.33 9.57
C ARG A 1 -17.75 20.82 8.49
N ILE A 2 -18.26 20.29 7.39
CA ILE A 2 -17.42 19.88 6.25
C ILE A 2 -16.85 21.16 5.63
N SER A 3 -15.53 21.22 5.43
CA SER A 3 -14.85 22.39 4.88
C SER A 3 -14.85 22.40 3.35
N HIS A 4 -14.71 21.24 2.71
CA HIS A 4 -14.74 21.07 1.25
C HIS A 4 -15.08 19.61 0.90
N SER A 5 -15.73 19.38 -0.24
CA SER A 5 -16.04 18.06 -0.80
C SER A 5 -15.74 18.02 -2.30
N ARG A 6 -15.40 16.83 -2.81
CA ARG A 6 -15.19 16.57 -4.24
C ARG A 6 -15.96 15.32 -4.66
N ASP A 7 -16.68 15.43 -5.77
CA ASP A 7 -17.51 14.36 -6.31
C ASP A 7 -16.89 13.76 -7.56
N PHE A 8 -16.67 12.45 -7.54
CA PHE A 8 -16.20 11.66 -8.69
C PHE A 8 -17.38 10.90 -9.31
N ARG A 9 -17.95 11.45 -10.38
CA ARG A 9 -19.13 10.86 -11.03
C ARG A 9 -18.73 9.71 -11.94
N VAL A 10 -19.50 8.62 -11.90
CA VAL A 10 -19.32 7.45 -12.77
C VAL A 10 -17.90 6.86 -12.63
N ASP A 11 -17.37 6.87 -11.41
CA ASP A 11 -16.01 6.42 -11.12
C ASP A 11 -16.00 5.16 -10.23
N LYS A 12 -14.90 4.41 -10.29
CA LYS A 12 -14.59 3.30 -9.40
C LYS A 12 -13.29 3.61 -8.66
N ILE A 13 -13.41 4.07 -7.42
CA ILE A 13 -12.29 4.31 -6.50
C ILE A 13 -12.38 3.26 -5.38
N ILE A 14 -11.30 2.50 -5.14
CA ILE A 14 -11.29 1.46 -4.08
C ILE A 14 -10.91 2.10 -2.75
N LEU A 15 -11.91 2.35 -1.90
CA LEU A 15 -11.68 2.89 -0.55
C LEU A 15 -11.30 1.82 0.49
N SER A 16 -11.60 0.54 0.21
CA SER A 16 -11.22 -0.56 1.08
C SER A 16 -9.72 -0.58 1.30
N HIS A 17 -9.29 -0.43 2.56
CA HIS A 17 -7.89 -0.30 2.97
C HIS A 17 -7.13 0.81 2.23
N ASN A 18 -7.77 1.94 1.88
CA ASN A 18 -7.14 3.08 1.23
C ASN A 18 -6.36 2.70 -0.06
N GLN A 19 -6.88 1.77 -0.87
CA GLN A 19 -6.14 1.31 -2.06
C GLN A 19 -6.18 2.29 -3.23
N GLY A 20 -7.26 3.06 -3.34
CA GLY A 20 -7.46 4.08 -4.37
C GLY A 20 -7.18 5.50 -3.90
N VAL A 21 -6.76 5.69 -2.65
CA VAL A 21 -6.51 7.01 -2.06
C VAL A 21 -5.19 6.97 -1.31
N TYR A 22 -4.33 7.94 -1.57
CA TYR A 22 -3.03 8.05 -0.91
C TYR A 22 -2.80 9.48 -0.47
N LEU A 23 -2.37 9.66 0.79
CA LEU A 23 -2.02 10.96 1.35
C LEU A 23 -0.55 10.94 1.75
N TYR A 24 0.19 11.93 1.26
CA TYR A 24 1.56 12.22 1.65
C TYR A 24 1.71 13.74 1.81
N ASN A 25 2.01 14.18 3.01
CA ASN A 25 2.13 15.57 3.48
C ASN A 25 0.77 16.25 3.27
N SER A 26 0.80 17.33 2.50
CA SER A 26 -0.39 18.01 1.99
C SER A 26 -0.81 17.49 0.61
N THR A 27 -0.13 16.50 0.03
CA THR A 27 -0.42 15.96 -1.30
C THR A 27 -1.34 14.75 -1.21
N LEU A 28 -2.55 14.89 -1.77
CA LEU A 28 -3.55 13.84 -1.88
C LEU A 28 -3.61 13.32 -3.33
N ALA A 29 -3.37 12.02 -3.50
CA ALA A 29 -3.57 11.32 -4.75
C ALA A 29 -4.82 10.44 -4.69
N ILE A 30 -5.66 10.50 -5.73
CA ILE A 30 -6.82 9.62 -5.91
C ILE A 30 -6.73 8.86 -7.23
N LEU A 31 -6.77 7.53 -7.19
CA LEU A 31 -6.74 6.65 -8.35
C LEU A 31 -8.17 6.28 -8.76
N SER A 32 -8.55 6.75 -9.94
CA SER A 32 -9.70 6.25 -10.67
C SER A 32 -9.33 4.98 -11.43
N ILE A 33 -9.93 3.86 -11.06
CA ILE A 33 -9.76 2.60 -11.80
C ILE A 33 -10.55 2.64 -13.09
N HIS A 34 -11.77 3.18 -13.05
CA HIS A 34 -12.64 3.22 -14.24
C HIS A 34 -12.07 4.18 -15.29
N HIS A 35 -11.70 5.39 -14.87
CA HIS A 35 -11.12 6.40 -15.75
C HIS A 35 -9.60 6.29 -15.88
N GLN A 36 -8.96 5.21 -15.39
CA GLN A 36 -7.50 5.01 -15.35
C GLN A 36 -6.72 6.33 -15.32
N SER A 37 -7.00 7.12 -14.28
CA SER A 37 -6.45 8.44 -14.08
C SER A 37 -6.17 8.63 -12.61
N MET A 38 -5.10 9.36 -12.31
CA MET A 38 -4.71 9.71 -10.96
C MET A 38 -4.85 11.22 -10.81
N TYR A 39 -5.67 11.63 -9.85
CA TYR A 39 -5.93 13.03 -9.54
C TYR A 39 -5.03 13.42 -8.37
N ILE A 40 -4.20 14.44 -8.57
CA ILE A 40 -3.31 14.98 -7.55
C ILE A 40 -3.90 16.31 -7.06
N PHE A 41 -4.06 16.41 -5.75
CA PHE A 41 -4.52 17.60 -5.05
C PHE A 41 -3.50 18.01 -4.00
N SER A 42 -3.31 19.31 -3.82
CA SER A 42 -2.71 19.86 -2.60
C SER A 42 -3.81 20.21 -1.60
N ILE A 43 -3.54 20.03 -0.31
CA ILE A 43 -4.44 20.32 0.80
C ILE A 43 -3.89 21.54 1.53
N ALA A 44 -4.63 22.64 1.50
CA ALA A 44 -4.34 23.83 2.29
C ALA A 44 -5.65 24.41 2.84
N ASP A 45 -5.62 24.92 4.06
CA ASP A 45 -6.76 25.57 4.74
C ASP A 45 -8.05 24.73 4.74
N GLY A 46 -7.92 23.41 4.86
CA GLY A 46 -9.05 22.47 4.83
C GLY A 46 -9.73 22.34 3.47
N THR A 47 -9.07 22.74 2.39
CA THR A 47 -9.59 22.68 1.01
C THR A 47 -8.65 21.92 0.06
N PHE A 48 -9.22 21.25 -0.93
CA PHE A 48 -8.50 20.55 -2.01
C PHE A 48 -8.27 21.45 -3.22
N PHE A 49 -7.00 21.69 -3.56
CA PHE A 49 -6.58 22.39 -4.77
C PHE A 49 -6.13 21.37 -5.82
N PRO A 50 -6.77 21.29 -7.00
CA PRO A 50 -6.38 20.35 -8.04
C PRO A 50 -5.06 20.80 -8.70
N GLU A 51 -4.05 19.95 -8.66
CA GLU A 51 -2.71 20.24 -9.19
C GLU A 51 -2.50 19.58 -10.57
N ARG A 52 -2.78 18.26 -10.64
CA ARG A 52 -2.53 17.44 -11.83
C ARG A 52 -3.57 16.35 -12.00
N THR A 53 -3.80 15.97 -13.26
CA THR A 53 -4.48 14.74 -13.64
C THR A 53 -3.54 13.93 -14.53
N ILE A 54 -3.20 12.71 -14.13
CA ILE A 54 -2.21 11.86 -14.78
C ILE A 54 -2.91 10.60 -15.28
N GLY A 55 -2.91 10.35 -16.59
CA GLY A 55 -3.52 9.15 -17.14
C GLY A 55 -3.65 9.23 -18.65
N ARG A 56 -4.83 9.63 -19.13
CA ARG A 56 -5.06 9.86 -20.57
C ARG A 56 -4.06 10.87 -21.13
N PHE A 57 -3.95 12.01 -20.48
CA PHE A 57 -2.93 13.02 -20.72
C PHE A 57 -2.06 13.12 -19.47
N CYS A 58 -0.79 13.50 -19.64
CA CYS A 58 0.11 13.79 -18.52
C CYS A 58 0.26 15.30 -18.28
N SER A 59 -0.16 16.12 -19.25
CA SER A 59 0.01 17.57 -19.24
C SER A 59 -1.10 18.24 -20.05
N GLY A 60 -1.34 19.54 -19.82
CA GLY A 60 -2.25 20.31 -20.66
C GLY A 60 -1.74 20.48 -22.10
N GLU A 61 -0.42 20.44 -22.29
CA GLU A 61 0.20 20.46 -23.62
C GLU A 61 -0.10 19.16 -24.39
N ASP A 62 -0.03 18.00 -23.73
CA ASP A 62 -0.38 16.71 -24.31
C ASP A 62 -1.83 16.72 -24.85
N GLU A 63 -2.75 17.31 -24.08
CA GLU A 63 -4.16 17.47 -24.47
C GLU A 63 -4.32 18.42 -25.67
N ARG A 64 -3.57 19.53 -25.69
CA ARG A 64 -3.57 20.47 -26.82
C ARG A 64 -3.03 19.83 -28.09
N TYR A 65 -1.91 19.11 -28.02
CA TYR A 65 -1.32 18.38 -29.16
C TYR A 65 -2.26 17.31 -29.69
N TYR A 66 -2.90 16.55 -28.81
CA TYR A 66 -3.89 15.57 -29.22
C TYR A 66 -5.07 16.22 -29.94
N THR A 67 -5.60 17.32 -29.39
CA THR A 67 -6.74 18.03 -29.94
C THR A 67 -6.40 18.66 -31.30
N SER A 68 -5.23 19.30 -31.44
CA SER A 68 -4.80 19.91 -32.70
C SER A 68 -4.59 18.88 -33.81
N ALA A 69 -3.99 17.72 -33.50
CA ALA A 69 -3.83 16.62 -34.45
C ALA A 69 -5.19 16.08 -34.92
N PHE A 70 -6.13 15.82 -34.01
CA PHE A 70 -7.46 15.31 -34.35
C PHE A 70 -8.37 16.32 -35.07
N MET A 71 -8.26 17.62 -34.75
CA MET A 71 -9.00 18.67 -35.46
C MET A 71 -8.56 18.79 -36.93
N THR A 72 -7.27 18.53 -37.20
CA THR A 72 -6.70 18.54 -38.55
C THR A 72 -7.23 17.38 -39.39
N GLU A 73 -7.33 16.18 -38.82
CA GLU A 73 -7.86 15.00 -39.53
C GLU A 73 -9.36 15.10 -39.87
N ARG A 74 -10.14 15.90 -39.12
CA ARG A 74 -11.60 16.00 -39.27
C ARG A 74 -12.10 17.33 -39.86
N GLY A 75 -11.22 18.06 -40.56
CA GLY A 75 -11.62 19.25 -41.33
C GLY A 75 -12.32 20.33 -40.50
N GLY A 76 -11.94 20.53 -39.23
CA GLY A 76 -12.46 21.62 -38.40
C GLY A 76 -13.77 21.34 -37.64
N SER A 77 -14.37 20.16 -37.76
CA SER A 77 -15.50 19.78 -36.90
C SER A 77 -15.05 19.47 -35.46
N ALA A 78 -15.69 20.09 -34.46
CA ALA A 78 -15.39 19.83 -33.05
C ALA A 78 -15.65 18.34 -32.73
N PRO A 79 -14.66 17.59 -32.21
CA PRO A 79 -14.85 16.18 -31.90
C PRO A 79 -15.93 16.02 -30.81
N PRO A 80 -16.78 14.98 -30.87
CA PRO A 80 -17.61 14.63 -29.73
C PRO A 80 -16.70 14.41 -28.51
N PRO A 81 -17.15 14.74 -27.28
CA PRO A 81 -16.35 14.55 -26.08
C PRO A 81 -15.86 13.11 -26.05
N PRO A 82 -14.54 12.88 -26.11
CA PRO A 82 -14.02 11.55 -26.32
C PRO A 82 -14.35 10.69 -25.10
N ARG A 83 -14.91 9.49 -25.34
CA ARG A 83 -15.17 8.54 -24.27
C ARG A 83 -13.83 8.01 -23.78
N ALA A 84 -13.52 8.27 -22.52
CA ALA A 84 -12.32 7.74 -21.89
C ALA A 84 -12.24 6.22 -22.12
N PHE A 85 -11.04 5.71 -22.41
CA PHE A 85 -10.76 4.28 -22.59
C PHE A 85 -11.32 3.60 -23.84
N ARG A 86 -11.96 4.36 -24.73
CA ARG A 86 -12.33 3.87 -26.07
C ARG A 86 -11.55 4.58 -27.18
N GLU A 87 -10.45 5.23 -26.82
CA GLU A 87 -9.54 5.80 -27.79
C GLU A 87 -8.89 4.68 -28.61
N PRO A 88 -8.92 4.77 -29.95
CA PRO A 88 -8.18 3.83 -30.79
C PRO A 88 -6.66 3.96 -30.61
N THR A 89 -6.20 5.09 -30.08
CA THR A 89 -4.80 5.44 -29.89
C THR A 89 -4.31 5.16 -28.47
N ILE A 90 -3.01 4.89 -28.34
CA ILE A 90 -2.33 4.77 -27.05
C ILE A 90 -2.31 6.15 -26.38
N ASN A 91 -2.71 6.22 -25.11
CA ASN A 91 -2.73 7.47 -24.35
C ASN A 91 -1.33 7.94 -23.92
N SER A 92 -1.20 9.19 -23.44
CA SER A 92 0.11 9.79 -23.16
C SER A 92 0.93 9.03 -22.12
N LEU A 93 0.32 8.64 -20.99
CA LEU A 93 1.04 7.93 -19.95
C LEU A 93 1.52 6.56 -20.44
N LYS A 94 0.64 5.82 -21.10
CA LYS A 94 0.98 4.50 -21.66
C LYS A 94 2.05 4.61 -22.73
N HIS A 95 1.97 5.63 -23.59
CA HIS A 95 3.00 5.90 -24.61
C HIS A 95 4.36 6.15 -23.96
N ARG A 96 4.43 7.02 -22.94
CA ARG A 96 5.67 7.29 -22.19
C ARG A 96 6.27 6.02 -21.58
N ILE A 97 5.44 5.13 -21.01
CA ILE A 97 5.88 3.83 -20.48
C ILE A 97 6.46 2.93 -21.60
N LEU A 98 5.75 2.80 -22.72
CA LEU A 98 6.18 1.95 -23.84
C LEU A 98 7.48 2.47 -24.47
N VAL A 99 7.62 3.79 -24.62
CA VAL A 99 8.85 4.42 -25.11
C VAL A 99 10.01 4.19 -24.14
N PHE A 100 9.78 4.30 -22.82
CA PHE A 100 10.79 3.99 -21.82
C PHE A 100 11.29 2.54 -21.95
N LEU A 101 10.38 1.57 -22.03
CA LEU A 101 10.72 0.15 -22.20
C LEU A 101 11.45 -0.13 -23.51
N PHE A 102 11.02 0.52 -24.61
CA PHE A 102 11.70 0.42 -25.90
C PHE A 102 13.13 0.96 -25.83
N ARG A 103 13.34 2.15 -25.25
CA ARG A 103 14.66 2.77 -25.10
C ARG A 103 15.57 1.90 -24.23
N GLN A 104 15.04 1.31 -23.17
CA GLN A 104 15.78 0.37 -22.32
C GLN A 104 16.22 -0.87 -23.12
N ALA A 105 15.31 -1.48 -23.89
CA ALA A 105 15.61 -2.64 -24.72
C ALA A 105 16.64 -2.30 -25.83
N LYS A 106 16.49 -1.14 -26.49
CA LYS A 106 17.45 -0.66 -27.49
C LYS A 106 18.83 -0.47 -26.88
N ALA A 107 18.92 0.16 -25.70
CA ALA A 107 20.19 0.39 -25.04
C ALA A 107 20.88 -0.92 -24.61
N GLN A 108 20.13 -1.98 -24.27
CA GLN A 108 20.69 -3.31 -24.01
C GLN A 108 21.29 -3.95 -25.27
N VAL A 109 20.67 -3.76 -26.44
CA VAL A 109 21.22 -4.20 -27.72
C VAL A 109 22.47 -3.40 -28.06
N ASP A 110 22.40 -2.07 -27.95
CA ASP A 110 23.48 -1.15 -28.31
C ASP A 110 24.72 -1.37 -27.41
N ARG A 111 24.54 -1.74 -26.13
CA ARG A 111 25.63 -2.12 -25.20
C ARG A 111 26.13 -3.56 -25.36
N GLY A 112 25.47 -4.38 -26.19
CA GLY A 112 25.83 -5.80 -26.37
C GLY A 112 25.47 -6.71 -25.19
N GLU A 113 24.62 -6.26 -24.25
CA GLU A 113 24.17 -7.06 -23.09
C GLU A 113 23.18 -8.15 -23.49
N ASP A 114 22.24 -7.82 -24.38
CA ASP A 114 21.22 -8.74 -24.89
C ASP A 114 20.80 -8.36 -26.32
N GLY A 115 21.38 -9.03 -27.31
CA GLY A 115 21.06 -8.80 -28.74
C GLY A 115 19.61 -9.11 -29.13
N LEU A 116 18.84 -9.80 -28.26
CA LEU A 116 17.43 -10.13 -28.49
C LEU A 116 16.47 -9.22 -27.73
N ALA A 117 16.95 -8.22 -26.98
CA ALA A 117 16.11 -7.39 -26.10
C ALA A 117 14.97 -6.69 -26.87
N LEU A 118 15.25 -6.11 -28.04
CA LEU A 118 14.21 -5.50 -28.89
C LEU A 118 13.16 -6.51 -29.35
N ARG A 119 13.56 -7.73 -29.73
CA ARG A 119 12.62 -8.79 -30.10
C ARG A 119 11.75 -9.21 -28.91
N LYS A 120 12.32 -9.29 -27.71
CA LYS A 120 11.59 -9.57 -26.46
C LYS A 120 10.62 -8.45 -26.09
N PHE A 121 10.93 -7.20 -26.40
CA PHE A 121 10.03 -6.06 -26.25
C PHE A 121 8.83 -6.19 -27.21
N TYR A 122 9.08 -6.33 -28.51
CA TYR A 122 8.00 -6.44 -29.50
C TYR A 122 7.10 -7.66 -29.27
N ARG A 123 7.66 -8.79 -28.85
CA ARG A 123 6.87 -9.99 -28.50
C ARG A 123 5.87 -9.74 -27.37
N ARG A 124 6.18 -8.84 -26.42
CA ARG A 124 5.34 -8.52 -25.26
C ARG A 124 4.65 -7.16 -25.38
N PHE A 125 4.69 -6.53 -26.56
CA PHE A 125 4.18 -5.17 -26.75
C PHE A 125 2.71 -5.05 -26.36
N ASP A 126 1.88 -5.98 -26.83
CA ASP A 126 0.45 -5.99 -26.53
C ASP A 126 0.19 -6.25 -25.04
N GLU A 127 0.96 -7.13 -24.40
CA GLU A 127 0.88 -7.35 -22.95
C GLU A 127 1.11 -6.04 -22.19
N TYR A 128 2.17 -5.28 -22.51
CA TYR A 128 2.43 -3.98 -21.87
C TYR A 128 1.34 -2.93 -22.13
N LYS A 129 0.85 -2.91 -23.38
CA LYS A 129 -0.20 -2.00 -23.83
C LYS A 129 -1.48 -2.23 -23.02
N ASP A 130 -1.85 -3.48 -22.82
CA ASP A 130 -3.16 -3.88 -22.28
C ASP A 130 -3.22 -3.87 -20.74
N LEU A 131 -2.08 -3.82 -20.04
CA LEU A 131 -2.07 -3.66 -18.59
C LEU A 131 -2.81 -2.39 -18.13
N ARG A 132 -3.52 -2.49 -17.01
CA ARG A 132 -4.32 -1.41 -16.42
C ARG A 132 -3.76 -1.00 -15.05
N MET A 133 -3.83 0.29 -14.73
CA MET A 133 -3.53 0.80 -13.39
C MET A 133 -4.44 0.12 -12.37
N TRP A 134 -3.80 -0.45 -11.35
CA TRP A 134 -4.44 -1.22 -10.30
C TRP A 134 -4.35 -0.52 -8.95
N LYS A 135 -3.16 -0.05 -8.61
CA LYS A 135 -2.84 0.61 -7.33
C LYS A 135 -1.80 1.68 -7.56
N MET A 136 -1.74 2.63 -6.62
CA MET A 136 -0.69 3.65 -6.60
C MET A 136 -0.25 3.97 -5.17
N GLN A 137 0.87 4.64 -5.06
CA GLN A 137 1.44 5.15 -3.82
C GLN A 137 2.31 6.38 -4.12
N LEU A 138 2.23 7.41 -3.28
CA LEU A 138 3.24 8.47 -3.27
C LEU A 138 4.46 7.98 -2.48
N LEU A 139 5.63 8.01 -3.10
CA LEU A 139 6.91 7.71 -2.44
C LEU A 139 7.44 8.95 -1.72
N ASP A 140 7.21 10.12 -2.31
CA ASP A 140 7.46 11.44 -1.77
C ASP A 140 6.48 12.44 -2.43
N ASP A 141 6.76 13.75 -2.37
CA ASP A 141 5.93 14.79 -2.96
C ASP A 141 5.98 14.81 -4.51
N ASP A 142 6.98 14.18 -5.13
CA ASP A 142 7.26 14.27 -6.57
C ASP A 142 7.09 12.93 -7.31
N LEU A 143 7.30 11.81 -6.62
CA LEU A 143 7.39 10.47 -7.17
C LEU A 143 6.17 9.62 -6.82
N LEU A 144 5.57 9.06 -7.86
CA LEU A 144 4.45 8.14 -7.78
C LEU A 144 4.88 6.73 -8.18
N LEU A 145 4.64 5.76 -7.30
CA LEU A 145 4.74 4.34 -7.61
C LEU A 145 3.37 3.83 -8.08
N ILE A 146 3.30 3.41 -9.34
CA ILE A 146 2.07 2.93 -9.98
C ILE A 146 2.22 1.45 -10.27
N LYS A 147 1.25 0.63 -9.85
CA LYS A 147 1.18 -0.78 -10.24
C LYS A 147 0.19 -0.97 -11.37
N TYR A 148 0.69 -1.51 -12.47
CA TYR A 148 -0.09 -1.97 -13.61
C TYR A 148 -0.28 -3.49 -13.52
N ALA A 149 -1.49 -3.97 -13.76
CA ALA A 149 -1.85 -5.38 -13.72
C ALA A 149 -2.79 -5.75 -14.87
N HIS A 150 -2.94 -7.05 -15.14
CA HIS A 150 -3.89 -7.55 -16.12
C HIS A 150 -5.32 -7.09 -15.82
N GLU A 151 -6.16 -6.92 -16.85
CA GLU A 151 -7.54 -6.44 -16.69
C GLU A 151 -8.36 -7.29 -15.72
N ASP A 152 -8.19 -8.61 -15.73
CA ASP A 152 -8.89 -9.50 -14.79
C ASP A 152 -8.52 -9.24 -13.33
N VAL A 153 -7.29 -8.79 -13.06
CA VAL A 153 -6.89 -8.38 -11.70
C VAL A 153 -7.61 -7.09 -11.32
N VAL A 154 -7.63 -6.12 -12.23
CA VAL A 154 -8.23 -4.80 -12.02
C VAL A 154 -9.75 -4.85 -11.88
N THR A 155 -10.38 -5.78 -12.60
CA THR A 155 -11.82 -6.03 -12.55
C THR A 155 -12.24 -7.01 -11.45
N LEU A 156 -11.29 -7.49 -10.63
CA LEU A 156 -11.50 -8.47 -9.55
C LEU A 156 -12.05 -9.83 -10.02
N LYS A 157 -11.76 -10.21 -11.27
CA LYS A 157 -12.14 -11.50 -11.87
C LYS A 157 -11.05 -12.56 -11.73
N ALA A 158 -9.81 -12.17 -11.51
CA ALA A 158 -8.69 -13.10 -11.37
C ALA A 158 -8.79 -13.92 -10.07
N HIS A 159 -8.75 -15.26 -10.20
CA HIS A 159 -8.69 -16.17 -9.05
C HIS A 159 -7.37 -16.03 -8.26
N GLU A 160 -6.26 -15.85 -8.99
CA GLU A 160 -4.93 -15.65 -8.41
C GLU A 160 -4.30 -14.34 -8.90
N PRO A 161 -4.61 -13.19 -8.28
CA PRO A 161 -4.18 -11.89 -8.78
C PRO A 161 -2.67 -11.68 -8.73
N ASN A 162 -1.95 -12.35 -7.82
CA ASN A 162 -0.50 -12.22 -7.67
C ASN A 162 0.29 -13.08 -8.68
N SER A 163 -0.35 -14.10 -9.25
CA SER A 163 0.25 -14.97 -10.28
C SER A 163 0.25 -14.29 -11.66
N GLN A 164 -0.67 -13.34 -11.87
CA GLN A 164 -0.84 -12.61 -13.11
C GLN A 164 0.32 -11.63 -13.38
N TYR A 165 0.54 -11.36 -14.66
CA TYR A 165 1.56 -10.40 -15.08
C TYR A 165 1.24 -8.98 -14.57
N SER A 166 2.25 -8.35 -13.98
CA SER A 166 2.16 -6.96 -13.49
C SER A 166 3.53 -6.29 -13.54
N MET A 167 3.49 -4.96 -13.60
CA MET A 167 4.68 -4.11 -13.55
C MET A 167 4.47 -2.94 -12.59
N PHE A 168 5.58 -2.43 -12.08
CA PHE A 168 5.66 -1.24 -11.25
C PHE A 168 6.32 -0.14 -12.06
N VAL A 169 5.74 1.05 -12.03
CA VAL A 169 6.21 2.22 -12.76
C VAL A 169 6.46 3.32 -11.75
N VAL A 170 7.66 3.87 -11.71
CA VAL A 170 7.98 5.08 -10.94
C VAL A 170 7.86 6.26 -11.88
N TYR A 171 6.95 7.19 -11.56
CA TYR A 171 6.62 8.34 -12.38
C TYR A 171 6.86 9.63 -11.60
N HIS A 172 7.55 10.58 -12.21
CA HIS A 172 7.74 11.91 -11.65
C HIS A 172 6.58 12.82 -12.06
N ILE A 173 5.84 13.34 -11.08
CA ILE A 173 4.59 14.07 -11.24
C ILE A 173 4.81 15.38 -12.02
N TRP A 174 5.84 16.15 -11.67
CA TRP A 174 6.05 17.49 -12.21
C TRP A 174 6.78 17.50 -13.55
N ASP A 175 7.87 16.75 -13.67
CA ASP A 175 8.62 16.57 -14.93
C ASP A 175 7.88 15.69 -15.96
N MET A 176 6.85 14.98 -15.52
CA MET A 176 6.02 14.10 -16.36
C MET A 176 6.82 12.95 -17.00
N GLN A 177 7.81 12.43 -16.27
CA GLN A 177 8.75 11.43 -16.77
C GLN A 177 8.59 10.06 -16.09
N ILE A 178 8.87 9.02 -16.87
CA ILE A 178 9.01 7.66 -16.33
C ILE A 178 10.45 7.52 -15.86
N ILE A 179 10.64 7.31 -14.55
CA ILE A 179 11.95 7.16 -13.93
C ILE A 179 12.42 5.72 -14.07
N SER A 180 11.55 4.76 -13.77
CA SER A 180 11.87 3.34 -13.86
C SER A 180 10.62 2.47 -14.04
N VAL A 181 10.82 1.29 -14.62
CA VAL A 181 9.80 0.26 -14.78
C VAL A 181 10.38 -1.07 -14.33
N TYR A 182 9.68 -1.76 -13.43
CA TYR A 182 10.08 -3.04 -12.87
C TYR A 182 9.00 -4.08 -13.12
N SER A 183 9.39 -5.32 -13.43
CA SER A 183 8.45 -6.44 -13.43
C SER A 183 8.11 -6.86 -11.99
N ASN A 184 7.04 -7.62 -11.82
CA ASN A 184 6.71 -8.28 -10.54
C ASN A 184 7.72 -9.34 -10.08
N GLN A 185 8.76 -9.61 -10.88
CA GLN A 185 9.85 -10.55 -10.60
C GLN A 185 11.20 -9.83 -10.46
N SER A 186 11.19 -8.50 -10.37
CA SER A 186 12.42 -7.71 -10.30
C SER A 186 13.14 -7.88 -8.96
N THR A 187 14.32 -8.48 -9.00
CA THR A 187 15.23 -8.58 -7.85
C THR A 187 15.73 -7.19 -7.41
N GLN A 188 15.94 -6.28 -8.36
CA GLN A 188 16.34 -4.90 -8.07
C GLN A 188 15.28 -4.15 -7.25
N LEU A 189 14.00 -4.24 -7.62
CA LEU A 189 12.94 -3.61 -6.83
C LEU A 189 12.80 -4.27 -5.45
N LEU A 190 13.00 -5.58 -5.36
CA LEU A 190 13.00 -6.29 -4.09
C LEU A 190 14.13 -5.79 -3.18
N GLU A 191 15.34 -5.63 -3.70
CA GLU A 191 16.49 -5.11 -2.96
C GLU A 191 16.23 -3.68 -2.47
N LEU A 192 15.70 -2.81 -3.35
CA LEU A 192 15.30 -1.45 -2.96
C LEU A 192 14.26 -1.47 -1.83
N TYR A 193 13.26 -2.34 -1.93
CA TYR A 193 12.23 -2.47 -0.90
C TYR A 193 12.78 -3.02 0.43
N GLU A 194 13.66 -4.02 0.39
CA GLU A 194 14.24 -4.63 1.59
C GLU A 194 15.19 -3.66 2.32
N ASN A 195 15.99 -2.89 1.57
CA ASN A 195 16.96 -1.95 2.13
C ASN A 195 16.37 -0.59 2.53
N PHE A 196 15.33 -0.12 1.83
CA PHE A 196 14.70 1.19 2.04
C PHE A 196 13.21 1.07 2.41
N CYS A 197 12.84 0.02 3.14
CA CYS A 197 11.44 -0.30 3.47
C CYS A 197 10.69 0.86 4.12
N ASP A 198 11.37 1.64 4.97
CA ASP A 198 10.77 2.80 5.66
C ASP A 198 10.31 3.90 4.70
N SER A 199 11.04 4.11 3.60
CA SER A 199 10.66 5.06 2.54
C SER A 199 9.39 4.60 1.81
N PHE A 200 9.17 3.29 1.65
CA PHE A 200 7.92 2.75 1.12
C PHE A 200 6.78 2.74 2.14
N ARG A 201 7.07 2.76 3.44
CA ARG A 201 6.02 2.78 4.48
C ARG A 201 5.59 4.19 4.84
N ASN A 202 6.37 5.20 4.45
CA ASN A 202 6.19 6.59 4.88
C ASN A 202 6.16 6.71 6.41
N ALA A 203 7.06 5.94 7.06
CA ALA A 203 7.18 5.78 8.50
C ALA A 203 7.39 7.08 9.30
N SER A 204 7.97 8.09 8.67
CA SER A 204 8.47 9.31 9.34
C SER A 204 7.48 10.48 9.30
N HIS A 205 6.25 10.24 8.83
CA HIS A 205 5.41 11.32 8.33
C HIS A 205 4.83 12.25 9.40
N ASN A 206 4.46 11.71 10.57
CA ASN A 206 3.64 12.46 11.54
C ASN A 206 4.28 12.63 12.91
N HIS A 207 5.40 11.95 13.23
CA HIS A 207 5.97 11.98 14.57
C HIS A 207 7.50 11.92 14.58
N ARG A 208 8.12 12.68 15.51
CA ARG A 208 9.53 12.61 15.91
C ARG A 208 9.89 11.28 16.62
N THR A 209 9.26 10.17 16.25
CA THR A 209 9.68 8.82 16.64
C THR A 209 10.41 8.26 15.42
N PRO A 210 11.73 8.46 15.31
CA PRO A 210 12.43 8.35 14.03
C PRO A 210 12.45 6.93 13.42
N PHE A 211 11.95 5.90 14.11
CA PHE A 211 12.12 4.52 13.65
C PHE A 211 10.86 3.67 13.95
N THR A 212 9.91 3.62 13.02
CA THR A 212 8.94 2.51 13.04
C THR A 212 9.69 1.22 12.72
N CYS A 213 9.50 0.18 13.52
CA CYS A 213 10.18 -1.09 13.33
C CYS A 213 9.94 -1.68 11.93
N SER A 214 11.01 -1.87 11.16
CA SER A 214 10.95 -2.43 9.80
C SER A 214 12.15 -3.33 9.50
N PRO A 215 12.10 -4.14 8.41
CA PRO A 215 13.24 -4.94 7.99
C PRO A 215 14.51 -4.14 7.67
N SER A 216 14.37 -2.87 7.26
CA SER A 216 15.51 -2.00 6.95
C SER A 216 16.23 -1.53 8.22
N ASN A 217 15.50 -1.22 9.30
CA ASN A 217 16.08 -0.59 10.49
C ASN A 217 16.16 -1.48 11.75
N ASN A 218 15.49 -2.63 11.80
CA ASN A 218 15.38 -3.45 13.00
C ASN A 218 15.85 -4.90 12.74
N LEU A 219 16.77 -5.39 13.58
CA LEU A 219 17.35 -6.74 13.47
C LEU A 219 16.28 -7.84 13.54
N TYR A 220 15.36 -7.76 14.51
CA TYR A 220 14.34 -8.79 14.72
C TYR A 220 13.31 -8.78 13.58
N SER A 221 12.91 -7.61 13.11
CA SER A 221 12.06 -7.49 11.93
C SER A 221 12.73 -8.06 10.68
N ARG A 222 14.03 -7.80 10.50
CA ARG A 222 14.82 -8.36 9.39
C ARG A 222 14.88 -9.87 9.46
N LEU A 223 15.14 -10.44 10.64
CA LEU A 223 15.15 -11.89 10.85
C LEU A 223 13.79 -12.54 10.53
N LEU A 224 12.67 -11.93 10.94
CA LEU A 224 11.34 -12.41 10.58
C LEU A 224 11.11 -12.36 9.06
N HIS A 225 11.51 -11.26 8.41
CA HIS A 225 11.41 -11.11 6.96
C HIS A 225 12.25 -12.16 6.21
N THR A 226 13.51 -12.38 6.62
CA THR A 226 14.37 -13.40 6.04
C THR A 226 13.79 -14.81 6.22
N ARG A 227 13.28 -15.15 7.41
CA ARG A 227 12.62 -16.45 7.65
C ARG A 227 11.37 -16.62 6.80
N PHE A 228 10.57 -15.57 6.65
CA PHE A 228 9.40 -15.58 5.77
C PHE A 228 9.80 -15.86 4.31
N LYS A 229 10.82 -15.17 3.80
CA LYS A 229 11.39 -15.40 2.46
C LYS A 229 11.86 -16.85 2.29
N GLN A 230 12.62 -17.37 3.25
CA GLN A 230 13.13 -18.75 3.22
C GLN A 230 12.01 -19.79 3.29
N THR A 231 10.94 -19.53 4.03
CA THR A 231 9.77 -20.41 4.11
C THR A 231 9.08 -20.53 2.76
N ILE A 232 8.98 -19.43 1.99
CA ILE A 232 8.41 -19.47 0.63
C ILE A 232 9.33 -20.25 -0.32
N ILE A 233 10.64 -20.02 -0.24
CA ILE A 233 11.63 -20.71 -1.08
C ILE A 233 11.62 -22.21 -0.81
N GLY A 234 11.58 -22.63 0.46
CA GLY A 234 11.59 -24.04 0.86
C GLY A 234 10.26 -24.77 0.70
N ALA A 235 9.18 -24.10 0.35
CA ALA A 235 7.88 -24.72 0.13
C ALA A 235 7.86 -25.53 -1.18
N ARG A 236 6.94 -26.49 -1.31
CA ARG A 236 6.76 -27.27 -2.55
C ARG A 236 6.37 -26.33 -3.70
N GLY A 237 7.19 -26.28 -4.75
CA GLY A 237 7.01 -25.34 -5.87
C GLY A 237 7.47 -23.91 -5.58
N GLY A 238 8.10 -23.68 -4.43
CA GLY A 238 8.76 -22.43 -4.07
C GLY A 238 10.00 -22.16 -4.90
N SER A 239 10.31 -20.88 -5.11
CA SER A 239 11.54 -20.40 -5.75
C SER A 239 11.84 -18.98 -5.31
N GLU A 240 13.04 -18.49 -5.59
CA GLU A 240 13.38 -17.08 -5.36
C GLU A 240 12.47 -16.12 -6.14
N VAL A 241 12.08 -16.52 -7.35
CA VAL A 241 11.15 -15.75 -8.18
C VAL A 241 9.77 -15.67 -7.53
N GLU A 242 9.28 -16.78 -6.97
CA GLU A 242 7.98 -16.81 -6.29
C GLU A 242 8.02 -16.03 -4.96
N ALA A 243 9.11 -16.13 -4.21
CA ALA A 243 9.34 -15.31 -3.03
C ALA A 243 9.37 -13.81 -3.38
N THR A 244 10.05 -13.45 -4.47
CA THR A 244 10.10 -12.06 -4.98
C THR A 244 8.71 -11.55 -5.33
N LYS A 245 7.95 -12.30 -6.14
CA LYS A 245 6.55 -11.95 -6.48
C LYS A 245 5.70 -11.76 -5.23
N ARG A 246 5.83 -12.67 -4.25
CA ARG A 246 5.03 -12.64 -3.02
C ARG A 246 5.35 -11.46 -2.13
N ILE A 247 6.63 -11.08 -2.02
CA ILE A 247 7.06 -9.92 -1.24
C ILE A 247 6.63 -8.63 -1.96
N LEU A 248 6.92 -8.50 -3.26
CA LEU A 248 6.55 -7.32 -4.06
C LEU A 248 5.03 -7.16 -4.24
N ALA A 249 4.24 -8.22 -4.04
CA ALA A 249 2.77 -8.11 -4.02
C ALA A 249 2.24 -7.15 -2.95
N GLN A 250 3.03 -6.83 -1.93
CA GLN A 250 2.71 -5.82 -0.92
C GLN A 250 2.72 -4.40 -1.48
N LEU A 251 3.49 -4.15 -2.55
CA LEU A 251 3.54 -2.86 -3.22
C LEU A 251 2.37 -2.72 -4.23
N PRO A 252 1.85 -1.50 -4.40
CA PRO A 252 2.09 -0.31 -3.59
C PRO A 252 1.40 -0.44 -2.21
N ILE A 253 2.03 0.11 -1.18
CA ILE A 253 1.51 0.14 0.19
C ILE A 253 0.46 1.23 0.27
N SER A 254 -0.65 1.01 0.97
CA SER A 254 -1.70 2.02 1.16
C SER A 254 -1.33 2.99 2.29
N ALA A 255 -1.81 4.23 2.20
CA ALA A 255 -1.57 5.23 3.24
C ALA A 255 -2.15 4.74 4.58
N GLN A 256 -1.42 5.02 5.67
CA GLN A 256 -1.79 4.63 7.04
C GLN A 256 -1.95 3.10 7.25
N SER A 257 -1.24 2.27 6.47
CA SER A 257 -1.27 0.81 6.64
C SER A 257 -0.45 0.28 7.82
N TYR A 258 0.39 1.11 8.41
CA TYR A 258 1.33 0.73 9.48
C TYR A 258 1.18 1.67 10.66
N THR A 259 1.07 1.09 11.85
CA THR A 259 1.10 1.84 13.11
C THR A 259 2.55 2.16 13.50
N SER A 260 2.76 3.34 14.06
CA SER A 260 4.05 3.77 14.63
C SER A 260 4.14 3.52 16.14
N SER A 261 3.23 2.72 16.71
CA SER A 261 3.18 2.51 18.16
C SER A 261 4.40 1.73 18.66
N PRO A 262 5.07 2.19 19.75
CA PRO A 262 6.22 1.48 20.32
C PRO A 262 5.86 0.10 20.90
N TYR A 263 4.57 -0.17 21.15
CA TYR A 263 4.11 -1.48 21.61
C TYR A 263 4.29 -2.60 20.59
N LEU A 264 4.40 -2.24 19.31
CA LEU A 264 4.61 -3.17 18.20
C LEU A 264 6.03 -3.06 17.63
N ASP A 265 6.95 -2.45 18.37
CA ASP A 265 8.37 -2.47 18.05
C ASP A 265 8.98 -3.80 18.47
N LEU A 266 9.46 -4.57 17.49
CA LEU A 266 10.11 -5.87 17.72
C LEU A 266 11.47 -5.75 18.42
N GLY A 267 12.07 -4.56 18.43
CA GLY A 267 13.26 -4.21 19.21
C GLY A 267 12.98 -4.03 20.69
N LEU A 268 11.77 -3.62 21.06
CA LEU A 268 11.35 -3.46 22.46
C LEU A 268 10.68 -4.73 23.00
N PHE A 269 9.83 -5.36 22.19
CA PHE A 269 9.02 -6.50 22.61
C PHE A 269 9.19 -7.72 21.70
N SER A 270 9.21 -8.89 22.32
CA SER A 270 9.02 -10.17 21.66
C SER A 270 7.55 -10.59 21.82
N TYR A 271 6.85 -10.68 20.70
CA TYR A 271 5.47 -11.16 20.60
C TYR A 271 5.31 -11.97 19.30
N ASP A 272 4.19 -12.68 19.17
CA ASP A 272 3.89 -13.49 17.98
C ASP A 272 3.13 -12.66 16.94
N ASP A 273 3.81 -12.36 15.83
CA ASP A 273 3.32 -11.50 14.73
C ASP A 273 2.09 -12.10 13.98
N LYS A 274 1.84 -13.40 14.19
CA LYS A 274 0.65 -14.09 13.68
C LYS A 274 -0.63 -13.52 14.27
N TRP A 275 -0.61 -13.11 15.54
CA TRP A 275 -1.80 -12.65 16.27
C TRP A 275 -1.96 -11.13 16.26
N VAL A 276 -0.86 -10.39 16.20
CA VAL A 276 -0.84 -8.92 16.19
C VAL A 276 0.40 -8.45 15.43
N SER A 277 0.31 -7.40 14.63
CA SER A 277 1.45 -6.89 13.85
C SER A 277 1.37 -5.38 13.67
N ALA A 278 2.50 -4.74 13.37
CA ALA A 278 2.54 -3.31 13.04
C ALA A 278 1.72 -2.94 11.79
N MET A 279 1.55 -3.89 10.87
CA MET A 279 0.66 -3.73 9.71
C MET A 279 -0.81 -3.86 10.15
N GLU A 280 -1.61 -2.82 9.90
CA GLU A 280 -3.01 -2.71 10.29
C GLU A 280 -3.92 -3.58 9.39
N ARG A 281 -3.90 -4.89 9.65
CA ARG A 281 -4.80 -5.86 9.02
C ARG A 281 -5.50 -6.71 10.07
N PRO A 282 -6.78 -7.07 9.87
CA PRO A 282 -7.46 -8.01 10.74
C PRO A 282 -6.70 -9.34 10.84
N LYS A 283 -6.48 -9.80 12.07
CA LYS A 283 -5.82 -11.08 12.38
C LYS A 283 -6.85 -12.06 12.93
N ALA A 284 -6.52 -13.35 12.93
CA ALA A 284 -7.35 -14.33 13.61
C ALA A 284 -7.43 -13.98 15.11
N CYS A 285 -8.62 -14.03 15.70
CA CYS A 285 -8.79 -13.80 17.12
C CYS A 285 -8.15 -14.96 17.89
N ALA A 286 -7.13 -14.64 18.69
CA ALA A 286 -6.48 -15.61 19.57
C ALA A 286 -7.44 -16.05 20.70
N GLU A 287 -7.44 -17.34 21.04
CA GLU A 287 -8.15 -17.87 22.20
C GLU A 287 -7.45 -17.50 23.51
N PHE A 288 -6.12 -17.43 23.47
CA PHE A 288 -5.28 -17.10 24.61
C PHE A 288 -4.78 -15.65 24.54
N PRO A 289 -4.46 -15.02 25.68
CA PRO A 289 -3.90 -13.67 25.69
C PRO A 289 -2.60 -13.60 24.90
N ILE A 290 -2.48 -12.56 24.08
CA ILE A 290 -1.25 -12.25 23.37
C ILE A 290 -0.26 -11.69 24.38
N ARG A 291 0.92 -12.32 24.47
CA ARG A 291 1.94 -12.01 25.48
C ARG A 291 3.06 -11.16 24.87
N PHE A 292 3.42 -10.09 25.57
CA PHE A 292 4.51 -9.21 25.19
C PHE A 292 5.64 -9.32 26.22
N TYR A 293 6.75 -9.90 25.79
CA TYR A 293 7.96 -10.06 26.60
C TYR A 293 8.96 -8.96 26.23
N ALA A 294 9.61 -8.34 27.20
CA ALA A 294 10.63 -7.35 26.87
C ALA A 294 11.89 -8.02 26.32
N ARG A 295 12.48 -7.42 25.29
CA ARG A 295 13.71 -7.93 24.66
C ARG A 295 14.94 -7.82 25.55
N ASP A 296 14.98 -6.82 26.42
CA ASP A 296 16.10 -6.54 27.34
C ASP A 296 16.23 -7.59 28.46
N SER A 297 15.10 -8.09 28.97
CA SER A 297 15.02 -8.84 30.21
C SER A 297 14.33 -10.19 30.06
N GLY A 298 13.62 -10.43 28.95
CA GLY A 298 12.80 -11.61 28.74
C GLY A 298 11.54 -11.67 29.63
N LEU A 299 11.32 -10.66 30.48
CA LEU A 299 10.19 -10.61 31.40
C LEU A 299 8.90 -10.29 30.63
N LEU A 300 7.81 -10.95 31.02
CA LEU A 300 6.48 -10.62 30.55
C LEU A 300 6.08 -9.22 31.05
N LYS A 301 5.87 -8.26 30.13
CA LYS A 301 5.50 -6.89 30.49
C LYS A 301 3.99 -6.69 30.54
N PHE A 302 3.27 -7.21 29.54
CA PHE A 302 1.82 -7.12 29.49
C PHE A 302 1.20 -8.20 28.60
N ARG A 303 -0.13 -8.29 28.67
CA ARG A 303 -0.95 -9.21 27.90
C ARG A 303 -2.12 -8.45 27.27
N ILE A 304 -2.47 -8.80 26.05
CA ILE A 304 -3.67 -8.28 25.38
C ILE A 304 -4.69 -9.41 25.26
N TYR A 305 -5.88 -9.17 25.80
CA TYR A 305 -7.00 -10.10 25.77
C TYR A 305 -7.92 -9.71 24.63
N ALA A 306 -7.61 -10.22 23.44
CA ALA A 306 -8.36 -9.88 22.24
C ALA A 306 -9.73 -10.56 22.17
N GLY A 307 -9.92 -11.71 22.84
CA GLY A 307 -11.14 -12.52 22.83
C GLY A 307 -12.04 -12.30 24.06
N MET A 308 -13.29 -12.77 23.98
CA MET A 308 -14.22 -12.78 25.12
C MET A 308 -13.66 -13.68 26.23
N GLY A 309 -13.16 -13.07 27.29
CA GLY A 309 -13.12 -13.72 28.59
C GLY A 309 -14.55 -13.94 29.07
N HIS A 310 -14.95 -15.21 29.16
CA HIS A 310 -16.05 -15.70 30.00
C HIS A 310 -17.50 -15.72 29.49
N GLN A 311 -17.86 -15.30 28.27
CA GLN A 311 -19.27 -15.46 27.83
C GLN A 311 -19.43 -15.96 26.39
N ILE A 312 -20.27 -17.00 26.29
CA ILE A 312 -20.87 -17.63 25.11
C ILE A 312 -20.00 -18.67 24.39
N MET A 313 -20.46 -19.92 24.47
CA MET A 313 -19.95 -21.09 23.74
C MET A 313 -19.93 -20.80 22.23
N PRO A 314 -18.82 -21.11 21.53
CA PRO A 314 -18.72 -20.84 20.10
C PRO A 314 -19.66 -21.76 19.30
N HIS A 315 -20.29 -21.21 18.25
CA HIS A 315 -20.73 -22.04 17.13
C HIS A 315 -19.47 -22.60 16.42
N PRO A 316 -19.35 -23.92 16.24
CA PRO A 316 -18.21 -24.50 15.54
C PRO A 316 -18.18 -24.01 14.09
N GLY A 317 -17.05 -23.44 13.65
CA GLY A 317 -16.76 -23.22 12.23
C GLY A 317 -16.48 -21.78 11.76
N LEU A 318 -16.77 -20.74 12.56
CA LEU A 318 -16.50 -19.35 12.14
C LEU A 318 -15.14 -18.84 12.63
N ARG A 319 -14.24 -18.55 11.67
CA ARG A 319 -12.97 -17.84 11.94
C ARG A 319 -13.27 -16.40 12.36
N ARG A 320 -13.11 -16.10 13.66
CA ARG A 320 -13.22 -14.73 14.18
C ARG A 320 -11.99 -13.91 13.82
N LEU A 321 -12.21 -12.69 13.33
CA LEU A 321 -11.15 -11.73 13.05
C LEU A 321 -11.19 -10.59 14.07
N VAL A 322 -10.01 -10.10 14.42
CA VAL A 322 -9.81 -8.95 15.30
C VAL A 322 -8.86 -7.95 14.64
N ALA A 323 -9.24 -6.68 14.63
CA ALA A 323 -8.38 -5.58 14.24
C ALA A 323 -7.82 -4.91 15.51
N PHE A 324 -6.55 -4.54 15.50
CA PHE A 324 -5.93 -3.82 16.61
C PHE A 324 -5.58 -2.40 16.16
N ILE A 325 -5.88 -1.43 17.02
CA ILE A 325 -5.55 -0.02 16.84
C ILE A 325 -4.74 0.37 18.07
N PHE A 326 -3.43 0.53 17.91
CA PHE A 326 -2.56 0.97 18.99
C PHE A 326 -2.38 2.48 18.94
N HIS A 327 -2.45 3.14 20.09
CA HIS A 327 -2.12 4.55 20.15
C HIS A 327 -0.64 4.74 19.81
N PRO A 328 -0.28 5.78 19.03
CA PRO A 328 1.12 6.02 18.66
C PRO A 328 2.01 6.36 19.85
N THR A 329 1.47 6.97 20.91
CA THR A 329 2.25 7.50 22.05
C THR A 329 1.75 7.10 23.44
N GLU A 330 0.48 6.74 23.58
CA GLU A 330 -0.16 6.57 24.89
C GLU A 330 -0.27 5.08 25.20
N PRO A 331 -0.33 4.69 26.48
CA PRO A 331 -0.43 3.29 26.90
C PRO A 331 -1.85 2.74 26.71
N PHE A 332 -2.30 2.75 25.47
CA PHE A 332 -3.67 2.49 25.05
C PHE A 332 -3.71 1.74 23.72
N ALA A 333 -4.55 0.72 23.67
CA ALA A 333 -4.89 0.02 22.43
C ALA A 333 -6.37 -0.35 22.42
N ILE A 334 -6.93 -0.50 21.23
CA ILE A 334 -8.29 -0.96 21.00
C ILE A 334 -8.20 -2.24 20.19
N SER A 335 -8.94 -3.27 20.59
CA SER A 335 -9.18 -4.44 19.75
C SER A 335 -10.63 -4.47 19.33
N VAL A 336 -10.90 -4.50 18.03
CA VAL A 336 -12.24 -4.49 17.45
C VAL A 336 -12.50 -5.84 16.79
N GLN A 337 -13.52 -6.55 17.25
CA GLN A 337 -14.04 -7.76 16.62
C GLN A 337 -15.35 -7.45 15.92
N ARG A 338 -15.56 -8.07 14.75
CA ARG A 338 -16.86 -8.08 14.10
C ARG A 338 -17.48 -9.46 14.25
N ILE A 339 -18.62 -9.54 14.90
CA ILE A 339 -19.43 -10.75 15.06
C ILE A 339 -20.74 -10.51 14.31
N ASN A 340 -20.87 -11.11 13.13
CA ASN A 340 -21.99 -10.85 12.21
C ASN A 340 -22.12 -9.34 11.86
N THR A 341 -23.18 -8.71 12.35
CA THR A 341 -23.46 -7.27 12.20
C THR A 341 -22.88 -6.43 13.33
N ASP A 342 -22.54 -7.04 14.46
CA ASP A 342 -22.18 -6.33 15.68
C ASP A 342 -20.66 -6.15 15.79
N TYR A 343 -20.27 -5.04 16.39
CA TYR A 343 -18.89 -4.70 16.67
C TYR A 343 -18.66 -4.72 18.18
N ILE A 344 -17.69 -5.52 18.61
CA ILE A 344 -17.22 -5.52 20.00
C ILE A 344 -15.86 -4.84 20.01
N ALA A 345 -15.78 -3.69 20.68
CA ALA A 345 -14.52 -2.98 20.92
C ALA A 345 -14.09 -3.19 22.38
N ASN A 346 -12.88 -3.72 22.58
CA ASN A 346 -12.25 -3.81 23.88
C ASN A 346 -11.16 -2.75 23.99
N PHE A 347 -11.18 -2.02 25.10
CA PHE A 347 -10.22 -0.97 25.42
C PHE A 347 -9.14 -1.53 26.35
N HIS A 348 -7.89 -1.50 25.90
CA HIS A 348 -6.73 -1.99 26.63
C HIS A 348 -5.99 -0.80 27.21
N LEU A 349 -6.07 -0.64 28.53
CA LEU A 349 -5.45 0.46 29.27
C LEU A 349 -4.37 -0.11 30.19
N ARG A 350 -3.26 0.60 30.35
CA ARG A 350 -2.25 0.25 31.36
C ARG A 350 -2.88 0.32 32.75
N HIS A 351 -2.97 -0.82 33.41
CA HIS A 351 -3.32 -0.88 34.83
C HIS A 351 -2.14 -0.35 35.65
N VAL A 352 -2.27 0.86 36.19
CA VAL A 352 -1.38 1.36 37.24
C VAL A 352 -1.93 0.78 38.55
N PRO A 353 -1.19 -0.09 39.26
CA PRO A 353 -1.62 -0.53 40.57
C PRO A 353 -1.78 0.72 41.43
N SER A 354 -3.02 1.01 41.87
CA SER A 354 -3.25 2.09 42.82
C SER A 354 -2.37 1.79 44.03
N MET A 355 -1.42 2.68 44.35
CA MET A 355 -0.90 2.73 45.71
C MET A 355 -2.13 2.84 46.60
N LYS A 356 -2.40 1.81 47.40
CA LYS A 356 -3.52 1.81 48.34
C LYS A 356 -3.37 3.08 49.18
N ARG A 357 -4.17 4.12 48.90
CA ARG A 357 -4.41 5.17 49.88
C ARG A 357 -5.07 4.43 51.04
N LYS A 358 -4.29 4.18 52.10
CA LYS A 358 -4.83 3.74 53.38
C LYS A 358 -5.80 4.85 53.81
N HIS A 359 -7.08 4.69 53.52
CA HIS A 359 -8.12 5.46 54.19
C HIS A 359 -8.09 5.02 55.65
N VAL A 360 -7.30 5.73 56.45
CA VAL A 360 -7.43 5.72 57.91
C VAL A 360 -8.74 6.43 58.17
N TRP A 361 -9.79 5.66 58.45
CA TRP A 361 -11.00 6.23 59.05
C TRP A 361 -10.63 6.67 60.47
N PRO A 362 -10.95 7.90 60.89
CA PRO A 362 -10.78 8.27 62.29
C PRO A 362 -11.75 7.44 63.15
N PRO A 363 -11.39 7.09 64.39
CA PRO A 363 -12.28 6.39 65.28
C PRO A 363 -13.52 7.26 65.53
N LYS A 364 -14.70 6.65 65.39
CA LYS A 364 -15.96 7.28 65.82
C LYS A 364 -15.83 7.56 67.32
N THR A 365 -15.97 8.83 67.68
CA THR A 365 -16.22 9.28 69.05
C THR A 365 -17.72 9.26 69.31
#